data_AF-A0A7C6C544-F1
#
_entry.id   AF-A0A7C6C544-F1
#
_cell.length_a   1.000
_cell.length_b   1.000
_cell.length_c   1.000
_cell.angle_alpha   90.00
_cell.angle_beta   90.00
_cell.angle_gamma   90.00
#
_symmetry.space_group_name_H-M   'P 1'
#
loop_
_entity.id
_entity.type
_entity.pdbx_description
1 polymer ?
#
loop_
_entity_poly.entity_id
_entity_poly.type
_entity_poly.pdbx_seq_one_letter_code
_entity_poly.pdbx_strand_id
1 'polypeptide(L)'
;CGAFGTLMVGLFSADAALPGLFYGGSAGVLVSQAIGVLAIAAWAAIAGSALFVTLKYTIGIRVSSREEEIGLDYFEHGEKAYN
;
A
#
# COMPACT_ATOMS: atom_id res chain seq x y z
N CYS A 1 8.25 -2.75 -1.25
CA CYS A 1 8.30 -4.19 -0.92
C CYS A 1 7.25 -5.02 -1.68
N GLY A 2 5.97 -4.63 -1.81
CA GLY A 2 4.99 -5.41 -2.60
C GLY A 2 5.15 -5.32 -4.13
N ALA A 3 4.84 -4.16 -4.71
CA ALA A 3 4.81 -3.94 -6.16
C ALA A 3 6.12 -4.34 -6.89
N PHE A 4 7.27 -3.95 -6.33
CA PHE A 4 8.56 -4.31 -6.89
C PHE A 4 8.74 -5.84 -6.96
N GLY A 5 8.41 -6.57 -5.89
CA GLY A 5 8.50 -8.03 -5.88
C GLY A 5 7.60 -8.68 -6.94
N THR A 6 6.36 -8.21 -7.07
CA THR A 6 5.41 -8.69 -8.08
C THR A 6 5.94 -8.47 -9.51
N LEU A 7 6.57 -7.33 -9.80
CA LEU A 7 7.21 -7.07 -11.09
C LEU A 7 8.44 -7.96 -11.32
N MET A 8 9.23 -8.23 -10.28
CA MET A 8 10.39 -9.13 -10.39
C MET A 8 9.97 -10.56 -10.76
N VAL A 9 8.78 -11.04 -10.37
CA VAL A 9 8.26 -12.34 -10.85
C VAL A 9 8.15 -12.36 -12.38
N GLY A 10 7.73 -11.26 -12.99
CA GLY A 10 7.66 -11.12 -14.44
C GLY A 10 9.00 -11.27 -15.16
N LEU A 11 10.09 -10.92 -14.48
CA LEU A 11 11.45 -11.01 -15.01
C LEU A 11 12.10 -12.37 -14.70
N PHE A 12 11.95 -12.84 -13.46
CA PHE A 12 12.76 -13.89 -12.87
C PHE A 12 11.99 -15.18 -12.54
N SER A 13 10.72 -15.33 -12.96
CA SER A 13 10.00 -16.60 -12.76
C SER A 13 10.74 -17.77 -13.41
N ALA A 14 11.07 -18.79 -12.62
CA ALA A 14 11.68 -20.04 -13.07
C ALA A 14 10.65 -21.17 -13.27
N ASP A 15 9.36 -20.85 -13.18
CA ASP A 15 8.28 -21.80 -13.46
C ASP A 15 8.29 -22.20 -14.94
N ALA A 16 8.35 -23.51 -15.23
CA ALA A 16 8.38 -24.00 -16.60
C ALA A 16 7.09 -23.74 -17.39
N ALA A 17 5.94 -23.61 -16.70
CA ALA A 17 4.66 -23.29 -17.33
C ALA A 17 4.50 -21.78 -17.60
N LEU A 18 5.10 -20.93 -16.75
CA LEU A 18 5.06 -19.47 -16.84
C LEU A 18 6.45 -18.86 -16.63
N PRO A 19 7.40 -19.10 -17.55
CA PRO A 19 8.75 -18.59 -17.41
C PRO A 19 8.78 -17.07 -17.50
N GLY A 20 9.61 -16.44 -16.68
CA GLY A 20 9.87 -15.01 -16.68
C GLY A 20 10.69 -14.61 -17.90
N LEU A 21 10.74 -13.30 -18.16
CA LEU A 21 11.39 -12.73 -19.35
C LEU A 21 12.87 -13.15 -19.49
N PHE A 22 13.61 -13.30 -18.37
CA PHE A 22 15.01 -13.70 -18.38
C PHE A 22 15.24 -15.22 -18.34
N TYR A 23 14.18 -16.01 -18.25
CA TYR A 23 14.22 -17.47 -18.19
C TYR A 23 13.61 -18.12 -19.44
N GLY A 24 13.68 -17.43 -20.58
CA GLY A 24 13.20 -17.94 -21.88
C GLY A 24 11.70 -17.73 -22.11
N GLY A 25 11.00 -17.05 -21.19
CA GLY A 25 9.62 -16.66 -21.36
C GLY A 25 9.42 -15.42 -22.23
N SER A 26 8.16 -15.12 -22.51
CA SER A 26 7.78 -13.88 -23.21
C SER A 26 7.52 -12.74 -22.22
N ALA A 27 7.32 -11.53 -22.73
CA ALA A 27 6.88 -10.39 -21.91
C ALA A 27 5.48 -10.57 -21.29
N GLY A 28 4.75 -11.64 -21.62
CA GLY A 28 3.38 -11.89 -21.12
C GLY A 28 3.28 -11.92 -19.59
N VAL A 29 4.20 -12.63 -18.91
CA VAL A 29 4.20 -12.68 -17.44
C VAL A 29 4.51 -11.31 -16.85
N LEU A 30 5.46 -10.56 -17.41
CA LEU A 30 5.77 -9.21 -16.93
C LEU A 30 4.59 -8.25 -17.08
N VAL A 31 3.89 -8.29 -18.23
CA VAL A 31 2.71 -7.47 -18.48
C VAL A 31 1.57 -7.85 -17.54
N SER A 32 1.30 -9.14 -17.33
CA SER A 32 0.24 -9.56 -16.40
C SER A 32 0.53 -9.11 -14.96
N GLN A 33 1.78 -9.21 -14.52
CA GLN A 33 2.20 -8.73 -13.21
C GLN A 33 2.06 -7.21 -13.09
N ALA A 34 2.42 -6.44 -14.13
CA ALA A 34 2.25 -4.99 -14.14
C ALA A 34 0.78 -4.57 -14.06
N ILE A 35 -0.10 -5.23 -14.84
CA ILE A 35 -1.55 -5.01 -14.77
C ILE A 35 -2.08 -5.32 -13.37
N GLY A 36 -1.67 -6.45 -12.78
CA GLY A 36 -2.07 -6.84 -11.42
C GLY A 36 -1.68 -5.80 -10.37
N VAL A 37 -0.45 -5.30 -10.43
CA VAL A 37 0.03 -4.24 -9.52
C VAL A 37 -0.81 -2.97 -9.67
N LEU A 38 -1.06 -2.51 -10.91
CA LEU A 38 -1.84 -1.29 -11.15
C LEU A 38 -3.30 -1.47 -10.72
N ALA A 39 -3.91 -2.62 -10.99
CA ALA A 39 -5.28 -2.91 -10.59
C ALA A 39 -5.45 -2.90 -9.07
N ILE A 40 -4.56 -3.57 -8.33
CA ILE A 40 -4.61 -3.60 -6.86
C ILE A 40 -4.30 -2.23 -6.28
N ALA A 41 -3.33 -1.50 -6.84
CA ALA A 41 -3.02 -0.14 -6.40
C ALA A 41 -4.20 0.82 -6.60
N ALA A 42 -4.86 0.77 -7.76
CA ALA A 42 -6.04 1.56 -8.05
C ALA A 42 -7.20 1.20 -7.10
N TRP A 43 -7.47 -0.09 -6.91
CA TRP A 43 -8.49 -0.55 -5.97
C TRP A 43 -8.24 -0.08 -4.54
N ALA A 44 -7.01 -0.29 -4.03
CA ALA A 44 -6.64 0.10 -2.68
C ALA A 44 -6.70 1.62 -2.49
N ALA A 45 -6.25 2.41 -3.46
CA ALA A 45 -6.32 3.85 -3.42
C ALA A 45 -7.78 4.34 -3.41
N ILE A 46 -8.62 3.84 -4.32
CA ILE A 46 -10.02 4.25 -4.41
C ILE A 46 -10.79 3.84 -3.15
N ALA A 47 -10.73 2.57 -2.77
CA ALA A 47 -11.46 2.05 -1.61
C ALA A 47 -10.97 2.70 -0.31
N GLY A 48 -9.65 2.82 -0.13
CA GLY A 48 -9.05 3.48 1.02
C GLY A 48 -9.42 4.95 1.09
N SER A 49 -9.28 5.71 0.00
CA SER A 49 -9.69 7.11 -0.03
C SER A 49 -11.19 7.28 0.21
N ALA A 50 -12.05 6.46 -0.40
CA ALA A 50 -13.49 6.52 -0.16
C ALA A 50 -13.83 6.29 1.33
N LEU A 51 -13.21 5.28 1.95
CA LEU A 51 -13.38 4.99 3.38
C LEU A 51 -12.92 6.18 4.23
N PHE A 52 -11.68 6.64 4.06
CA PHE A 52 -11.10 7.69 4.89
C PHE A 52 -11.75 9.06 4.67
N VAL A 53 -12.18 9.38 3.45
CA VAL A 53 -12.94 10.61 3.17
C VAL A 53 -14.32 10.54 3.83
N THR A 54 -15.00 9.39 3.76
CA THR A 54 -16.28 9.20 4.45
C THR A 54 -16.11 9.41 5.95
N LEU A 55 -15.12 8.76 6.57
CA LEU A 55 -14.82 8.92 8.00
C LEU A 55 -14.45 10.35 8.38
N LYS A 56 -13.73 11.07 7.50
CA LYS A 56 -13.38 12.47 7.70
C LYS A 56 -14.61 13.38 7.83
N TYR A 57 -15.66 13.12 7.04
CA TYR A 57 -16.87 13.93 7.06
C TYR A 57 -17.95 13.45 8.03
N THR A 58 -17.89 12.21 8.51
CA THR A 58 -18.86 11.68 9.48
C THR A 58 -18.42 11.91 10.92
N ILE A 59 -17.24 11.41 11.30
CA ILE A 59 -16.75 11.44 12.69
C ILE A 59 -15.46 12.23 12.87
N GLY A 60 -14.65 12.33 11.81
CA GLY A 60 -13.28 12.85 11.90
C GLY A 60 -12.36 11.84 12.60
N ILE A 61 -11.25 11.48 11.97
CA ILE A 61 -10.29 10.47 12.51
C ILE A 61 -8.90 11.03 12.81
N ARG A 62 -8.67 12.31 12.50
CA ARG A 62 -7.40 12.99 12.78
C ARG A 62 -7.63 14.02 13.87
N VAL A 63 -6.77 14.01 14.88
CA VAL A 63 -6.77 14.98 15.99
C VAL A 63 -6.46 16.39 15.50
N SER A 64 -6.66 17.39 16.35
CA SER A 64 -6.30 18.77 16.02
C SER A 64 -4.77 18.92 15.88
N SER A 65 -4.31 19.91 15.11
CA SER A 65 -2.86 20.14 14.93
C SER A 65 -2.12 20.42 16.24
N ARG A 66 -2.79 21.02 17.22
CA ARG A 66 -2.23 21.28 18.56
C ARG A 66 -2.04 19.98 19.34
N GLU A 67 -3.00 19.06 19.27
CA GLU A 67 -2.89 17.75 19.92
C GLU A 67 -1.83 16.88 19.23
N GLU A 68 -1.73 16.95 17.90
CA GLU A 68 -0.72 16.25 17.10
C GLU A 68 0.71 16.73 17.45
N GLU A 69 0.89 18.03 17.72
CA GLU A 69 2.21 18.61 18.05
C GLU A 69 2.69 18.25 19.47
N ILE A 70 1.78 18.22 20.44
CA ILE A 70 2.10 17.88 21.84
C ILE A 70 2.26 16.36 22.01
N GLY A 71 1.56 15.57 21.19
CA GLY A 71 1.63 14.11 21.19
C GLY A 71 0.35 13.46 21.73
N LEU A 72 -0.08 12.38 21.07
CA LEU A 72 -1.29 11.64 21.45
C LEU A 72 -1.16 10.96 22.82
N ASP A 73 0.05 10.57 23.24
CA ASP A 73 0.26 9.95 24.56
C ASP A 73 -0.21 10.87 25.69
N TYR A 74 0.03 12.18 25.57
CA TYR A 74 -0.38 13.15 26.57
C TYR A 74 -1.90 13.37 26.57
N PHE A 75 -2.51 13.47 25.38
CA PHE A 75 -3.93 13.81 25.24
C PHE A 75 -4.88 12.61 25.42
N GLU A 76 -4.50 11.43 24.95
CA GLU A 76 -5.34 10.22 25.01
C GLU A 76 -5.01 9.36 26.23
N HIS A 77 -3.75 9.35 26.70
CA HIS A 77 -3.30 8.46 27.78
C HIS A 77 -2.85 9.21 29.03
N GLY A 78 -2.76 10.54 29.01
CA GLY A 78 -2.35 11.35 30.17
C GLY A 78 -0.89 11.20 30.55
N GLU A 79 -0.07 10.58 29.70
CA GLU A 79 1.32 10.23 29.98
C GLU A 79 2.28 10.96 29.02
N LYS A 80 3.51 11.18 29.48
CA LYS A 80 4.61 11.60 28.61
C LYS A 80 5.59 10.44 28.49
N ALA A 81 5.93 10.06 27.26
CA ALA A 81 6.89 8.98 26.99
C ALA A 81 8.30 9.30 27.54
N TYR A 82 8.61 10.58 27.72
CA TYR A 82 9.90 11.08 28.22
C TYR A 82 9.68 12.27 29.16
N ASN A 83 10.49 12.34 30.23
CA ASN A 83 10.53 13.42 31.21
C ASN A 83 11.54 14.50 30.81
#